data_AF-A0A953N8N7-F1
#
_entry.id   AF-A0A953N8N7-F1
#
_cell.length_a   1.000
_cell.length_b   1.000
_cell.length_c   1.000
_cell.angle_alpha   90.00
_cell.angle_beta   90.00
_cell.angle_gamma   90.00
#
_symmetry.space_group_name_H-M   'P 1'
#
loop_
_entity.id
_entity.type
_entity.pdbx_description
1 polymer ?
#
loop_
_entity_poly.entity_id
_entity_poly.type
_entity_poly.pdbx_seq_one_letter_code
_entity_poly.pdbx_strand_id
1 'polypeptide(L)'
;MIKLLRSALQTALFIVVTVLGLAMAFIFVLSTIFAIAILVIVARVRGKPFEVREYWKTRQSQRKSTPASGPFANKDVTDVEVRDIR
;
A
#
# COMPACT_ATOMS: atom_id res chain seq x y z
N MET A 1 45.68 8.64 -24.93
CA MET A 1 45.93 8.19 -23.54
C MET A 1 45.13 8.98 -22.51
N ILE A 2 45.17 10.32 -22.49
CA ILE A 2 44.40 11.17 -21.54
C ILE A 2 42.88 10.91 -21.52
N LYS A 3 42.27 10.62 -22.67
CA LYS A 3 40.84 10.27 -22.75
C LYS A 3 40.50 8.97 -22.00
N LEU A 4 41.34 7.95 -22.13
CA LEU A 4 41.16 6.65 -21.45
C LEU A 4 41.30 6.80 -19.93
N LEU A 5 42.28 7.60 -19.48
CA LEU A 5 42.48 7.87 -18.06
C LEU A 5 41.30 8.62 -17.44
N ARG A 6 40.74 9.61 -18.15
CA ARG A 6 39.55 10.35 -17.69
C ARG A 6 38.31 9.47 -17.63
N SER A 7 38.11 8.60 -18.62
CA SER A 7 37.01 7.64 -18.63
C SER A 7 37.12 6.63 -17.49
N ALA A 8 38.29 6.06 -17.25
CA ALA A 8 38.52 5.14 -16.13
C ALA A 8 38.22 5.79 -14.77
N LEU A 9 38.64 7.05 -14.58
CA LEU A 9 38.36 7.80 -13.37
C LEU A 9 36.85 8.07 -13.20
N GLN A 10 36.15 8.45 -14.27
CA GLN A 10 34.70 8.67 -14.24
C GLN A 10 33.93 7.39 -13.91
N THR A 11 34.31 6.25 -14.50
CA THR A 11 33.70 4.96 -14.21
C THR A 11 33.92 4.56 -12.75
N ALA A 12 35.13 4.73 -12.21
CA ALA A 12 35.41 4.46 -10.80
C ALA A 12 34.54 5.33 -9.87
N LEU A 13 34.42 6.62 -10.17
CA LEU A 13 33.62 7.56 -9.39
C LEU A 13 32.12 7.20 -9.44
N PHE A 14 31.62 6.78 -10.60
CA PHE A 14 30.25 6.31 -10.77
C PHE A 14 29.96 5.04 -9.97
N ILE A 15 30.88 4.08 -9.98
CA ILE A 15 30.77 2.86 -9.17
C ILE A 15 30.69 3.20 -7.69
N VAL A 16 31.58 4.09 -7.21
CA VAL A 16 31.57 4.52 -5.80
C VAL A 16 30.22 5.12 -5.42
N VAL A 17 29.70 6.06 -6.21
CA VAL A 17 28.39 6.70 -5.96
C VAL A 17 27.26 5.67 -5.99
N THR A 18 27.29 4.74 -6.93
CA THR A 18 26.26 3.70 -7.08
C THR A 18 26.24 2.76 -5.88
N VAL A 19 27.41 2.31 -5.42
CA VAL A 19 27.54 1.45 -4.24
C VAL A 19 27.06 2.21 -2.99
N LEU A 20 27.41 3.49 -2.86
CA LEU A 20 26.98 4.32 -1.75
C LEU A 20 25.46 4.50 -1.74
N GLY A 21 24.87 4.78 -2.90
CA GLY A 21 23.42 4.91 -3.07
C GLY A 21 22.69 3.60 -2.78
N LEU A 22 23.23 2.46 -3.24
CA LEU A 22 22.68 1.14 -2.96
C LEU A 22 22.71 0.84 -1.45
N ALA A 23 23.83 1.14 -0.78
CA ALA A 23 23.96 0.97 0.66
C ALA A 23 22.95 1.84 1.42
N MET A 24 22.82 3.12 1.03
CA MET A 24 21.87 4.05 1.64
C MET A 24 20.41 3.58 1.45
N ALA A 25 20.06 3.11 0.25
CA ALA A 25 18.73 2.56 -0.03
C ALA A 25 18.47 1.28 0.78
N PHE A 26 19.45 0.40 0.90
CA PHE A 26 19.33 -0.83 1.67
C PHE A 26 19.09 -0.55 3.16
N ILE A 27 19.85 0.37 3.75
CA ILE A 27 19.65 0.81 5.14
C ILE A 27 18.25 1.41 5.32
N PHE A 28 17.79 2.24 4.38
CA PHE A 28 16.45 2.84 4.43
C PHE A 28 15.32 1.80 4.41
N VAL A 29 15.42 0.79 3.54
CA VAL A 29 14.45 -0.30 3.47
C VAL A 29 14.46 -1.12 4.76
N LEU A 30 15.63 -1.47 5.26
CA LEU A 30 15.76 -2.17 6.54
C LEU A 30 15.12 -1.37 7.68
N SER A 31 15.40 -0.07 7.78
CA SER A 31 14.81 0.80 8.79
C SER A 31 13.28 0.83 8.69
N THR A 32 12.74 0.85 7.47
CA THR A 32 11.29 0.85 7.24
C THR A 32 10.67 -0.48 7.67
N ILE A 33 11.30 -1.60 7.32
CA ILE A 33 10.86 -2.95 7.72
C ILE A 33 10.88 -3.07 9.25
N PHE A 34 11.95 -2.62 9.91
CA PHE A 34 12.05 -2.65 11.37
C PHE A 34 10.99 -1.78 12.04
N ALA A 35 10.72 -0.58 11.53
CA ALA A 35 9.67 0.29 12.05
C ALA A 35 8.28 -0.38 11.97
N ILE A 36 7.96 -0.98 10.82
CA ILE A 36 6.69 -1.71 10.62
C ILE A 36 6.64 -2.94 11.53
N ALA A 37 7.74 -3.68 11.66
CA ALA A 37 7.81 -4.85 12.54
C ALA A 37 7.50 -4.49 13.99
N ILE A 38 8.08 -3.39 14.50
CA ILE A 38 7.78 -2.87 15.84
C ILE A 38 6.31 -2.50 15.97
N LEU A 39 5.74 -1.81 14.97
CA LEU A 39 4.31 -1.45 14.97
C LEU A 39 3.41 -2.69 15.07
N VAL A 40 3.73 -3.74 14.30
CA VAL A 40 2.99 -5.01 14.32
C VAL A 40 3.10 -5.70 15.67
N ILE A 41 4.30 -5.73 16.27
CA ILE A 41 4.51 -6.29 17.60
C ILE A 41 3.66 -5.52 18.63
N VAL A 42 3.69 -4.19 18.60
CA VAL A 42 2.89 -3.35 19.50
C VAL A 42 1.38 -3.57 19.29
N ALA A 43 0.92 -3.67 18.04
CA ALA A 43 -0.47 -3.96 17.73
C ALA A 43 -0.90 -5.34 18.25
N ARG A 44 -0.01 -6.33 18.16
CA ARG A 44 -0.22 -7.68 18.71
C ARG A 44 -0.34 -7.63 20.24
N VAL A 45 0.54 -6.90 20.93
CA VAL A 45 0.55 -6.75 22.39
C VAL A 45 -0.68 -6.00 22.89
N ARG A 46 -1.16 -4.98 22.15
CA ARG A 46 -2.35 -4.20 22.49
C ARG A 46 -3.68 -4.95 22.30
N GLY A 47 -3.65 -6.21 21.83
CA GLY A 47 -4.84 -7.06 21.73
C GLY A 47 -5.87 -6.64 20.67
N LYS A 48 -5.59 -5.61 19.87
CA LYS A 48 -6.37 -5.21 18.70
C LYS A 48 -5.51 -5.45 17.46
N PRO A 49 -5.49 -6.68 16.91
CA PRO A 49 -4.82 -6.92 15.63
C PRO A 49 -5.43 -5.95 14.62
N PHE A 50 -4.59 -5.13 13.98
CA PHE A 50 -5.05 -4.17 12.98
C PHE A 50 -5.44 -4.97 11.74
N GLU A 51 -6.62 -5.58 11.76
CA GLU A 51 -7.17 -6.26 10.61
C GLU A 51 -7.56 -5.17 9.60
N VAL A 52 -6.82 -5.09 8.50
CA VAL A 52 -7.11 -4.20 7.36
C VAL A 52 -8.57 -4.38 6.93
N ARG A 53 -9.12 -5.60 7.09
CA ARG A 53 -10.52 -5.93 6.87
C ARG A 53 -11.48 -5.17 7.78
N GLU A 54 -11.19 -5.03 9.06
CA GLU A 54 -12.00 -4.22 9.97
C GLU A 54 -11.90 -2.74 9.63
N TYR A 55 -10.71 -2.21 9.33
CA TYR A 55 -10.56 -0.81 8.93
C TYR A 55 -11.42 -0.45 7.70
N TRP A 56 -11.41 -1.29 6.67
CA TRP A 56 -12.26 -1.10 5.49
C TRP A 56 -13.74 -1.37 5.79
N LYS A 57 -14.08 -2.36 6.62
CA LYS A 57 -15.45 -2.62 7.04
C LYS A 57 -16.04 -1.47 7.85
N THR A 58 -15.30 -0.86 8.78
CA THR A 58 -15.74 0.29 9.57
C THR A 58 -15.90 1.54 8.70
N ARG A 59 -14.98 1.78 7.75
CA ARG A 59 -15.10 2.86 6.76
C ARG A 59 -16.27 2.64 5.80
N GLN A 60 -16.47 1.42 5.33
CA GLN A 60 -17.56 1.06 4.43
C GLN A 60 -18.90 1.05 5.15
N SER A 61 -18.96 0.63 6.41
CA SER A 61 -20.17 0.68 7.24
C SER A 61 -20.53 2.12 7.60
N GLN A 62 -19.56 3.01 7.86
CA GLN A 62 -19.81 4.45 8.00
C GLN A 62 -20.30 5.09 6.70
N ARG A 63 -19.86 4.61 5.53
CA ARG A 63 -20.43 5.05 4.24
C ARG A 63 -21.82 4.49 3.98
N LYS A 64 -22.19 3.37 4.61
CA LYS A 64 -23.51 2.73 4.47
C LYS A 64 -24.54 3.21 5.50
N SER A 65 -24.16 4.09 6.42
CA SER A 65 -25.09 4.71 7.38
C SER A 65 -25.57 6.07 6.90
N THR A 66 -26.19 6.11 5.73
CA THR A 66 -27.37 6.95 5.57
C THR A 66 -28.53 5.97 5.55
N PRO A 67 -29.31 5.80 6.63
CA PRO A 67 -30.59 5.16 6.48
C PRO A 67 -31.38 6.06 5.52
N ALA A 68 -31.62 5.59 4.30
CA ALA A 68 -32.60 6.18 3.41
C ALA A 68 -34.00 5.89 4.00
N SER A 69 -34.26 6.35 5.22
CA SER A 69 -35.59 6.51 5.79
C SER A 69 -36.16 7.81 5.25
N GLY A 70 -36.34 7.85 3.93
CA GLY A 70 -37.07 8.89 3.22
C GLY A 70 -38.20 8.23 2.41
N PRO A 71 -39.22 8.98 1.96
CA PRO A 71 -40.47 8.44 1.42
C PRO A 71 -40.34 7.65 0.09
N PHE A 72 -39.12 7.43 -0.39
CA PHE A 72 -38.81 6.76 -1.66
C PHE A 72 -38.27 5.33 -1.49
N ALA A 73 -38.56 4.67 -0.36
CA ALA A 73 -38.25 3.26 -0.13
C ALA A 73 -39.25 2.31 -0.82
N ASN A 74 -39.62 2.59 -2.07
CA ASN A 74 -40.47 1.70 -2.85
C ASN A 74 -40.12 1.78 -4.33
N LYS A 75 -40.00 0.59 -4.92
CA LYS A 75 -39.79 0.27 -6.34
C LYS A 75 -38.31 0.14 -6.76
N ASP A 76 -37.75 -1.03 -6.43
CA ASP A 76 -36.68 -1.63 -7.24
C ASP A 76 -37.19 -1.76 -8.68
N VAL A 77 -36.75 -0.87 -9.57
CA VAL A 77 -36.99 -0.92 -11.01
C VAL A 77 -35.80 -1.60 -11.71
N THR A 78 -35.19 -2.60 -11.07
CA THR A 78 -34.02 -3.30 -11.62
C THR A 78 -34.09 -4.81 -11.39
N ASP A 79 -35.30 -5.35 -11.36
CA ASP A 79 -35.49 -6.79 -11.48
C ASP A 79 -35.73 -7.12 -12.96
N VAL A 80 -34.63 -7.31 -13.69
CA VAL A 80 -34.65 -7.88 -15.04
C VAL A 80 -34.30 -9.35 -14.87
N GLU A 81 -35.32 -10.19 -14.65
CA GLU A 81 -35.18 -11.63 -14.74
C GLU A 81 -34.78 -11.99 -16.18
N VAL A 82 -33.51 -12.33 -16.37
CA VAL A 82 -33.00 -12.82 -17.65
C VAL A 82 -33.63 -14.19 -17.90
N ARG A 83 -34.62 -14.22 -18.78
CA ARG A 83 -35.27 -15.46 -19.21
C ARG A 83 -34.30 -16.22 -20.12
N ASP A 84 -33.67 -17.28 -19.63
CA ASP A 84 -32.87 -18.17 -20.48
C ASP A 84 -33.80 -18.81 -21.51
N ILE A 85 -33.62 -18.40 -22.76
CA ILE A 85 -34.33 -18.92 -23.94
C ILE A 85 -33.61 -20.21 -24.35
N ARG A 86 -34.34 -21.34 -24.28
CA ARG A 86 -33.89 -22.67 -24.72
C ARG A 86 -34.03 -22.85 -26.22
#